data_AF-K1YJN1-F1
#
_entry.id   AF-K1YJN1-F1
#
_cell.length_a   1.000
_cell.length_b   1.000
_cell.length_c   1.000
_cell.angle_alpha   90.00
_cell.angle_beta   90.00
_cell.angle_gamma   90.00
#
_symmetry.space_group_name_H-M   'P 1'
#
loop_
_entity.id
_entity.type
_entity.pdbx_description
1 polymer ?
#
loop_
_entity_poly.entity_id
_entity_poly.type
_entity_poly.pdbx_seq_one_letter_code
_entity_poly.pdbx_strand_id
1 'polypeptide(L)'
;MDIKLFQDTEVTVMGLGRFQQGSGMATARWLISHGAQVLITDLKSEEELKDSVSSLIAWFDEYRAKYPSARLHTPLFALGAHREEDFQNAKFIFQNPDVMPDSLFLHIAKERKIPIYSDVSLFFELYAHPIIAVTGTKGKSSTSSWIFDMCSRMDPKTIVAGNIKVSPLEYLDDLLNDTKTHPVILELSSSQLETLESSRAPEIGVLINIYPDHLNRHRTMKAYINAKMLIFKNQTKDQSAILNWDQQNVRELAKALNGKCYWFSTHEEVEQGAFVRDGKIVLRIGKAEEIITSVASIGLFGEHNLSNALASAVAARLAGVSAEHIRASIEQFAGIPDRQEILRSWEGIVFVNDTTATQPDAAIAAIKRFAKENNIILLAGGASKKLPMEEFAKEIIKSCKYAILFAGAGTDELVAHLRGSIDFEIVDSMQKAVDLALSRAQSGDIVLLSPGTASFGVFKNEFDRGDQFKEVVMKF
;
A
#
# COMPACT_ATOMS: atom_id res chain seq x y z
N MET A 1 -18.46 12.26 13.97
CA MET A 1 -18.72 11.30 15.08
C MET A 1 -18.00 11.78 16.35
N ASP A 2 -18.46 11.45 17.58
CA ASP A 2 -17.75 11.78 18.83
C ASP A 2 -17.12 10.51 19.42
N ILE A 3 -15.83 10.55 19.78
CA ILE A 3 -15.08 9.44 20.39
C ILE A 3 -15.76 8.93 21.65
N LYS A 4 -16.41 9.82 22.42
CA LYS A 4 -17.12 9.45 23.65
C LYS A 4 -18.25 8.45 23.43
N LEU A 5 -18.73 8.28 22.20
CA LEU A 5 -19.73 7.28 21.84
C LEU A 5 -19.23 5.84 22.03
N PHE A 6 -17.92 5.62 22.08
CA PHE A 6 -17.34 4.28 22.19
C PHE A 6 -17.20 3.79 23.62
N GLN A 7 -17.14 4.68 24.60
CA GLN A 7 -16.98 4.29 26.01
C GLN A 7 -18.15 3.39 26.45
N ASP A 8 -17.82 2.19 26.91
CA ASP A 8 -18.73 1.12 27.36
C ASP A 8 -19.71 0.61 26.30
N THR A 9 -19.51 0.96 25.05
CA THR A 9 -20.39 0.57 23.96
C THR A 9 -20.00 -0.80 23.40
N GLU A 10 -20.98 -1.69 23.24
CA GLU A 10 -20.80 -2.99 22.56
C GLU A 10 -20.57 -2.79 21.07
N VAL A 11 -19.40 -3.23 20.59
CA VAL A 11 -18.99 -3.14 19.19
C VAL A 11 -18.45 -4.47 18.71
N THR A 12 -18.71 -4.78 17.44
CA THR A 12 -18.20 -6.00 16.79
C THR A 12 -17.19 -5.64 15.72
N VAL A 13 -15.97 -6.14 15.83
CA VAL A 13 -14.94 -6.08 14.79
C VAL A 13 -15.01 -7.38 13.98
N MET A 14 -15.40 -7.25 12.70
CA MET A 14 -15.54 -8.38 11.78
C MET A 14 -14.28 -8.49 10.90
N GLY A 15 -13.48 -9.51 11.19
CA GLY A 15 -12.23 -9.84 10.50
C GLY A 15 -11.02 -9.23 11.19
N LEU A 16 -10.35 -9.99 12.06
CA LEU A 16 -9.08 -9.55 12.66
C LEU A 16 -7.97 -9.53 11.61
N GLY A 17 -7.92 -10.57 10.78
CA GLY A 17 -6.85 -10.79 9.81
C GLY A 17 -5.56 -11.32 10.44
N ARG A 18 -4.62 -11.75 9.59
CA ARG A 18 -3.32 -12.33 10.01
C ARG A 18 -2.22 -11.29 10.16
N PHE A 19 -2.46 -10.06 9.68
CA PHE A 19 -1.44 -9.01 9.62
C PHE A 19 -1.55 -8.10 10.84
N GLN A 20 -0.52 -8.07 11.67
CA GLN A 20 -0.52 -7.37 12.97
C GLN A 20 -0.71 -5.85 12.86
N GLN A 21 -0.31 -5.26 11.73
CA GLN A 21 -0.50 -3.84 11.39
C GLN A 21 -1.72 -3.60 10.49
N GLY A 22 -2.54 -4.63 10.28
CA GLY A 22 -3.72 -4.57 9.43
C GLY A 22 -4.89 -3.82 10.05
N SER A 23 -5.87 -3.48 9.21
CA SER A 23 -7.09 -2.74 9.56
C SER A 23 -7.84 -3.34 10.77
N GLY A 24 -8.03 -4.66 10.81
CA GLY A 24 -8.74 -5.33 11.92
C GLY A 24 -8.04 -5.18 13.28
N MET A 25 -6.71 -5.38 13.30
CA MET A 25 -5.88 -5.21 14.49
C MET A 25 -5.87 -3.76 14.98
N ALA A 26 -5.65 -2.80 14.08
CA ALA A 26 -5.66 -1.37 14.40
C ALA A 26 -7.02 -0.91 14.95
N THR A 27 -8.12 -1.36 14.32
CA THR A 27 -9.47 -1.03 14.76
C THR A 27 -9.77 -1.60 16.12
N ALA A 28 -9.42 -2.87 16.38
CA ALA A 28 -9.59 -3.48 17.69
C ALA A 28 -8.81 -2.72 18.77
N ARG A 29 -7.52 -2.43 18.54
CA ARG A 29 -6.70 -1.66 19.48
C ARG A 29 -7.31 -0.29 19.78
N TRP A 30 -7.68 0.45 18.74
CA TRP A 30 -8.23 1.79 18.89
C TRP A 30 -9.57 1.79 19.63
N LEU A 31 -10.47 0.84 19.36
CA LEU A 31 -11.75 0.75 20.07
C LEU A 31 -11.56 0.37 21.55
N ILE A 32 -10.66 -0.58 21.82
CA ILE A 32 -10.32 -0.99 23.20
C ILE A 32 -9.71 0.18 23.97
N SER A 33 -8.78 0.93 23.37
CA SER A 33 -8.12 2.07 24.02
C SER A 33 -9.09 3.19 24.40
N HIS A 34 -10.23 3.28 23.70
CA HIS A 34 -11.33 4.20 23.97
C HIS A 34 -12.48 3.60 24.79
N GLY A 35 -12.24 2.45 25.43
CA GLY A 35 -13.14 1.87 26.41
C GLY A 35 -14.36 1.16 25.82
N ALA A 36 -14.35 0.79 24.54
CA ALA A 36 -15.41 -0.02 23.95
C ALA A 36 -15.42 -1.46 24.48
N GLN A 37 -16.59 -2.07 24.52
CA GLN A 37 -16.75 -3.51 24.77
C GLN A 37 -16.62 -4.24 23.44
N VAL A 38 -15.39 -4.64 23.12
CA VAL A 38 -15.04 -5.16 21.79
C VAL A 38 -15.20 -6.68 21.72
N LEU A 39 -16.06 -7.13 20.80
CA LEU A 39 -16.10 -8.50 20.32
C LEU A 39 -15.40 -8.58 18.95
N ILE A 40 -14.44 -9.50 18.81
CA ILE A 40 -13.69 -9.72 17.58
C ILE A 40 -14.12 -11.06 16.99
N THR A 41 -14.59 -11.05 15.75
CA THR A 41 -15.02 -12.28 15.06
C THR A 41 -14.30 -12.47 13.73
N ASP A 42 -13.90 -13.70 13.40
CA ASP A 42 -13.23 -14.05 12.15
C ASP A 42 -13.62 -15.49 11.75
N LEU A 43 -13.71 -15.76 10.45
CA LEU A 43 -13.92 -17.11 9.94
C LEU A 43 -12.68 -18.00 10.12
N LYS A 44 -11.50 -17.41 10.27
CA LYS A 44 -10.27 -18.16 10.56
C LYS A 44 -10.32 -18.67 12.00
N SER A 45 -9.78 -19.86 12.19
CA SER A 45 -9.65 -20.49 13.49
C SER A 45 -8.66 -19.74 14.40
N GLU A 46 -8.72 -20.06 15.70
CA GLU A 46 -7.75 -19.56 16.69
C GLU A 46 -6.31 -19.95 16.32
N GLU A 47 -6.09 -21.15 15.79
CA GLU A 47 -4.77 -21.61 15.34
C GLU A 47 -4.23 -20.73 14.19
N GLU A 48 -5.07 -20.44 13.19
CA GLU A 48 -4.69 -19.60 12.05
C GLU A 48 -4.45 -18.13 12.42
N LEU A 49 -5.00 -17.67 13.54
CA LEU A 49 -4.91 -16.30 14.04
C LEU A 49 -4.03 -16.16 15.28
N LYS A 50 -3.36 -17.24 15.70
CA LYS A 50 -2.62 -17.32 16.96
C LYS A 50 -1.69 -16.12 17.17
N ASP A 51 -0.94 -15.74 16.15
CA ASP A 51 0.01 -14.62 16.23
C ASP A 51 -0.66 -13.25 16.39
N SER A 52 -1.83 -13.06 15.75
CA SER A 52 -2.59 -11.80 15.85
C SER A 52 -3.33 -11.71 17.19
N VAL A 53 -3.95 -12.80 17.63
CA VAL A 53 -4.62 -12.88 18.95
C VAL A 53 -3.62 -12.68 20.08
N SER A 54 -2.49 -13.41 20.05
CA SER A 54 -1.46 -13.29 21.08
C SER A 54 -0.87 -11.88 21.13
N SER A 55 -0.62 -11.27 19.96
CA SER A 55 -0.14 -9.89 19.86
C SER A 55 -1.14 -8.88 20.44
N LEU A 56 -2.43 -9.04 20.17
CA LEU A 56 -3.47 -8.14 20.69
C LEU A 56 -3.62 -8.27 22.21
N ILE A 57 -3.60 -9.50 22.75
CA ILE A 57 -3.68 -9.74 24.19
C ILE A 57 -2.46 -9.15 24.89
N ALA A 58 -1.25 -9.41 24.39
CA ALA A 58 -0.03 -8.84 24.95
C ALA A 58 -0.06 -7.30 24.95
N TRP A 59 -0.46 -6.70 23.83
CA TRP A 59 -0.66 -5.25 23.74
C TRP A 59 -1.70 -4.74 24.76
N PHE A 60 -2.82 -5.45 24.92
CA PHE A 60 -3.88 -5.06 25.85
C PHE A 60 -3.40 -5.06 27.30
N ASP A 61 -2.68 -6.10 27.71
CA ASP A 61 -2.13 -6.21 29.07
C ASP A 61 -1.12 -5.08 29.35
N GLU A 62 -0.23 -4.78 28.39
CA GLU A 62 0.70 -3.66 28.47
C GLU A 62 -0.02 -2.31 28.55
N TYR A 63 -1.03 -2.10 27.69
CA TYR A 63 -1.81 -0.86 27.65
C TYR A 63 -2.58 -0.65 28.96
N ARG A 64 -3.21 -1.69 29.47
CA ARG A 64 -3.94 -1.66 30.75
C ARG A 64 -3.01 -1.37 31.93
N ALA A 65 -1.82 -1.95 31.94
CA ALA A 65 -0.81 -1.67 32.95
C ALA A 65 -0.31 -0.22 32.88
N LYS A 66 -0.14 0.32 31.67
CA LYS A 66 0.29 1.70 31.43
C LYS A 66 -0.78 2.73 31.83
N TYR A 67 -2.07 2.40 31.69
CA TYR A 67 -3.19 3.29 31.98
C TYR A 67 -4.18 2.67 32.99
N PRO A 68 -3.79 2.49 34.27
CA PRO A 68 -4.60 1.75 35.25
C PRO A 68 -5.91 2.46 35.62
N SER A 69 -6.03 3.76 35.37
CA SER A 69 -7.26 4.54 35.59
C SER A 69 -8.21 4.53 34.38
N ALA A 70 -7.79 4.00 33.24
CA ALA A 70 -8.64 3.91 32.06
C ALA A 70 -9.72 2.84 32.26
N ARG A 71 -10.96 3.15 31.85
CA ARG A 71 -12.07 2.20 31.91
C ARG A 71 -12.06 1.30 30.68
N LEU A 72 -11.28 0.23 30.77
CA LEU A 72 -11.05 -0.73 29.70
C LEU A 72 -11.80 -2.05 29.94
N HIS A 73 -12.22 -2.69 28.84
CA HIS A 73 -12.88 -4.00 28.85
C HIS A 73 -11.99 -5.03 28.15
N THR A 74 -11.95 -6.26 28.69
CA THR A 74 -11.22 -7.35 28.06
C THR A 74 -11.86 -7.69 26.70
N PRO A 75 -11.09 -7.77 25.60
CA PRO A 75 -11.64 -8.14 24.31
C PRO A 75 -12.13 -9.58 24.30
N LEU A 76 -13.26 -9.82 23.63
CA LEU A 76 -13.82 -11.15 23.42
C LEU A 76 -13.55 -11.62 21.99
N PHE A 77 -13.44 -12.95 21.81
CA PHE A 77 -13.13 -13.55 20.52
C PHE A 77 -14.17 -14.62 20.13
N ALA A 78 -14.67 -14.53 18.91
CA ALA A 78 -15.52 -15.54 18.26
C ALA A 78 -14.85 -15.98 16.94
N LEU A 79 -13.94 -16.95 17.03
CA LEU A 79 -13.07 -17.38 15.93
C LEU A 79 -13.54 -18.71 15.33
N GLY A 80 -13.24 -18.92 14.04
CA GLY A 80 -13.66 -20.09 13.27
C GLY A 80 -15.11 -20.03 12.76
N ALA A 81 -15.89 -19.06 13.22
CA ALA A 81 -17.26 -18.83 12.79
C ALA A 81 -17.71 -17.41 13.17
N HIS A 82 -18.73 -16.94 12.45
CA HIS A 82 -19.52 -15.77 12.82
C HIS A 82 -20.86 -16.24 13.40
N ARG A 83 -21.37 -15.58 14.43
CA ARG A 83 -22.69 -15.87 15.01
C ARG A 83 -23.62 -14.70 14.76
N GLU A 84 -24.89 -14.96 14.42
CA GLU A 84 -25.83 -13.88 14.10
C GLU A 84 -26.00 -12.89 15.26
N GLU A 85 -26.05 -13.39 16.51
CA GLU A 85 -26.20 -12.57 17.72
C GLU A 85 -25.14 -11.47 17.83
N ASP A 86 -23.91 -11.74 17.37
CA ASP A 86 -22.78 -10.81 17.39
C ASP A 86 -23.00 -9.58 16.49
N PHE A 87 -23.85 -9.71 15.47
CA PHE A 87 -24.22 -8.64 14.53
C PHE A 87 -25.58 -8.03 14.84
N GLN A 88 -26.33 -8.65 15.74
CA GLN A 88 -27.67 -8.24 16.13
C GLN A 88 -27.70 -7.35 17.37
N ASN A 89 -26.73 -7.56 18.28
CA ASN A 89 -26.67 -6.90 19.58
C ASN A 89 -25.71 -5.71 19.60
N ALA A 90 -24.72 -5.69 18.72
CA ALA A 90 -23.73 -4.61 18.64
C ALA A 90 -24.36 -3.26 18.27
N LYS A 91 -23.82 -2.18 18.83
CA LYS A 91 -24.18 -0.80 18.45
C LYS A 91 -23.47 -0.34 17.19
N PHE A 92 -22.28 -0.87 16.93
CA PHE A 92 -21.48 -0.57 15.75
C PHE A 92 -20.80 -1.85 15.26
N ILE A 93 -20.73 -2.01 13.93
CA ILE A 93 -19.91 -3.04 13.29
C ILE A 93 -18.72 -2.36 12.62
N PHE A 94 -17.54 -2.92 12.83
CA PHE A 94 -16.32 -2.51 12.16
C PHE A 94 -15.84 -3.63 11.25
N GLN A 95 -16.06 -3.47 9.94
CA GLN A 95 -15.70 -4.46 8.95
C GLN A 95 -14.28 -4.25 8.42
N ASN A 96 -13.51 -5.33 8.36
CA ASN A 96 -12.25 -5.34 7.65
C ASN A 96 -12.51 -5.26 6.13
N PRO A 97 -11.74 -4.46 5.35
CA PRO A 97 -11.89 -4.34 3.90
C PRO A 97 -11.90 -5.66 3.12
N ASP A 98 -11.25 -6.71 3.63
CA ASP A 98 -11.21 -8.02 2.99
C ASP A 98 -12.53 -8.79 3.09
N VAL A 99 -13.43 -8.41 4.00
CA VAL A 99 -14.77 -8.99 4.12
C VAL A 99 -15.54 -8.74 2.83
N MET A 100 -16.24 -9.77 2.35
CA MET A 100 -17.04 -9.68 1.14
C MET A 100 -18.32 -8.86 1.40
N PRO A 101 -18.70 -7.92 0.51
CA PRO A 101 -19.88 -7.06 0.70
C PRO A 101 -21.21 -7.81 0.79
N ASP A 102 -21.28 -9.03 0.25
CA ASP A 102 -22.45 -9.92 0.25
C ASP A 102 -22.49 -10.88 1.45
N SER A 103 -21.66 -10.64 2.48
CA SER A 103 -21.73 -11.37 3.74
C SER A 103 -23.14 -11.31 4.37
N LEU A 104 -23.68 -12.48 4.70
CA LEU A 104 -24.94 -12.62 5.45
C LEU A 104 -24.94 -11.79 6.73
N PHE A 105 -23.82 -11.73 7.45
CA PHE A 105 -23.71 -11.02 8.72
C PHE A 105 -23.78 -9.49 8.55
N LEU A 106 -23.21 -8.97 7.47
CA LEU A 106 -23.35 -7.55 7.13
C LEU A 106 -24.78 -7.22 6.70
N HIS A 107 -25.48 -8.17 6.06
CA HIS A 107 -26.90 -8.01 5.73
C HIS A 107 -27.77 -7.91 7.00
N ILE A 108 -27.56 -8.81 7.96
CA ILE A 108 -28.25 -8.78 9.27
C ILE A 108 -28.07 -7.42 9.97
N ALA A 109 -26.84 -6.91 10.02
CA ALA A 109 -26.55 -5.60 10.60
C ALA A 109 -27.29 -4.46 9.86
N LYS A 110 -27.32 -4.50 8.51
CA LYS A 110 -28.02 -3.51 7.67
C LYS A 110 -29.53 -3.53 7.89
N GLU A 111 -30.17 -4.71 7.96
CA GLU A 111 -31.62 -4.83 8.22
C GLU A 111 -32.01 -4.21 9.57
N ARG A 112 -31.13 -4.33 10.56
CA ARG A 112 -31.29 -3.72 11.89
C ARG A 112 -30.84 -2.27 11.97
N LYS A 113 -30.37 -1.68 10.87
CA LYS A 113 -29.84 -0.31 10.78
C LYS A 113 -28.67 -0.07 11.74
N ILE A 114 -27.89 -1.10 12.03
CA ILE A 114 -26.66 -0.97 12.80
C ILE A 114 -25.60 -0.35 11.88
N PRO A 115 -24.97 0.77 12.27
CA PRO A 115 -23.93 1.39 11.46
C PRO A 115 -22.73 0.46 11.25
N ILE A 116 -22.24 0.41 10.01
CA ILE A 116 -21.08 -0.39 9.61
C ILE A 116 -19.99 0.57 9.14
N TYR A 117 -18.82 0.50 9.76
CA TYR A 117 -17.66 1.31 9.45
C TYR A 117 -16.45 0.42 9.10
N SER A 118 -15.50 0.96 8.36
CA SER A 118 -14.13 0.43 8.27
C SER A 118 -13.20 1.30 9.13
N ASP A 119 -11.93 0.90 9.27
CA ASP A 119 -10.91 1.74 9.89
C ASP A 119 -10.77 3.10 9.19
N VAL A 120 -10.80 3.09 7.85
CA VAL A 120 -10.77 4.30 7.04
C VAL A 120 -12.05 5.13 7.25
N SER A 121 -13.23 4.50 7.28
CA SER A 121 -14.49 5.22 7.57
C SER A 121 -14.43 5.94 8.91
N LEU A 122 -13.96 5.25 9.95
CA LEU A 122 -13.82 5.81 11.29
C LEU A 122 -12.85 6.99 11.31
N PHE A 123 -11.70 6.85 10.64
CA PHE A 123 -10.74 7.93 10.51
C PHE A 123 -11.33 9.17 9.83
N PHE A 124 -12.08 8.98 8.72
CA PHE A 124 -12.78 10.09 8.05
C PHE A 124 -13.86 10.74 8.92
N GLU A 125 -14.54 9.99 9.80
CA GLU A 125 -15.58 10.54 10.66
C GLU A 125 -15.06 11.28 11.90
N LEU A 126 -13.81 11.03 12.29
CA LEU A 126 -13.18 11.61 13.49
C LEU A 126 -12.12 12.68 13.16
N TYR A 127 -11.32 12.51 12.11
CA TYR A 127 -10.24 13.44 11.78
C TYR A 127 -10.73 14.61 10.89
N ALA A 128 -11.24 15.69 11.49
CA ALA A 128 -11.93 16.79 10.80
C ALA A 128 -11.08 17.62 9.80
N HIS A 129 -9.78 17.36 9.68
CA HIS A 129 -8.85 18.13 8.86
C HIS A 129 -8.72 17.60 7.41
N PRO A 130 -8.05 18.35 6.51
CA PRO A 130 -7.83 17.95 5.13
C PRO A 130 -7.12 16.60 4.99
N ILE A 131 -7.60 15.78 4.06
CA ILE A 131 -7.04 14.47 3.71
C ILE A 131 -6.72 14.47 2.21
N ILE A 132 -5.54 13.96 1.85
CA ILE A 132 -5.17 13.64 0.47
C ILE A 132 -5.36 12.12 0.29
N ALA A 133 -6.26 11.69 -0.58
CA ALA A 133 -6.51 10.27 -0.81
C ALA A 133 -6.13 9.86 -2.23
N VAL A 134 -5.43 8.73 -2.37
CA VAL A 134 -4.89 8.25 -3.64
C VAL A 134 -5.43 6.87 -3.96
N THR A 135 -6.02 6.71 -5.14
CA THR A 135 -6.38 5.40 -5.69
C THR A 135 -5.98 5.26 -7.16
N GLY A 136 -6.04 4.03 -7.64
CA GLY A 136 -5.70 3.66 -9.02
C GLY A 136 -5.48 2.15 -9.14
N THR A 137 -5.39 1.65 -10.36
CA THR A 137 -5.03 0.24 -10.58
C THR A 137 -3.56 0.04 -10.25
N LYS A 138 -2.65 0.79 -10.89
CA LYS A 138 -1.20 0.78 -10.64
C LYS A 138 -0.69 2.17 -10.22
N GLY A 139 0.48 2.23 -9.57
CA GLY A 139 1.13 3.50 -9.19
C GLY A 139 0.67 4.12 -7.86
N LYS A 140 -0.32 3.52 -7.17
CA LYS A 140 -0.85 4.00 -5.88
C LYS A 140 0.24 4.31 -4.85
N SER A 141 1.04 3.30 -4.51
CA SER A 141 2.09 3.42 -3.50
C SER A 141 3.19 4.40 -3.91
N SER A 142 3.52 4.47 -5.21
CA SER A 142 4.53 5.42 -5.70
C SER A 142 4.02 6.85 -5.59
N THR A 143 2.77 7.08 -5.97
CA THR A 143 2.13 8.40 -5.92
C THR A 143 1.92 8.84 -4.48
N SER A 144 1.39 7.98 -3.59
CA SER A 144 1.24 8.32 -2.17
C SER A 144 2.59 8.59 -1.50
N SER A 145 3.63 7.82 -1.84
CA SER A 145 4.99 8.03 -1.30
C SER A 145 5.63 9.33 -1.82
N TRP A 146 5.39 9.71 -3.08
CA TRP A 146 5.86 10.99 -3.60
C TRP A 146 5.15 12.18 -2.95
N ILE A 147 3.83 12.11 -2.81
CA ILE A 147 3.07 13.16 -2.11
C ILE A 147 3.56 13.26 -0.65
N PHE A 148 3.81 12.11 0.00
CA PHE A 148 4.40 12.05 1.33
C PHE A 148 5.78 12.72 1.37
N ASP A 149 6.72 12.39 0.47
CA ASP A 149 8.05 13.02 0.43
C ASP A 149 7.96 14.54 0.20
N MET A 150 7.11 14.98 -0.73
CA MET A 150 6.88 16.41 -1.00
C MET A 150 6.31 17.14 0.22
N CYS A 151 5.28 16.58 0.87
CA CYS A 151 4.66 17.17 2.05
C CYS A 151 5.59 17.12 3.27
N SER A 152 6.40 16.07 3.42
CA SER A 152 7.34 15.89 4.54
C SER A 152 8.45 16.94 4.55
N ARG A 153 8.81 17.46 3.37
CA ARG A 153 9.76 18.60 3.24
C ARG A 153 9.18 19.91 3.76
N MET A 154 7.86 20.04 3.76
CA MET A 154 7.16 21.18 4.36
C MET A 154 6.87 20.93 5.85
N ASP A 155 6.46 19.72 6.20
CA ASP A 155 6.08 19.34 7.55
C ASP A 155 6.56 17.91 7.88
N PRO A 156 7.56 17.75 8.77
CA PRO A 156 8.12 16.43 9.10
C PRO A 156 7.15 15.50 9.84
N LYS A 157 6.00 16.01 10.31
CA LYS A 157 4.92 15.21 10.90
C LYS A 157 3.85 14.78 9.89
N THR A 158 4.10 14.98 8.60
CA THR A 158 3.29 14.39 7.53
C THR A 158 3.12 12.89 7.74
N ILE A 159 1.93 12.37 7.48
CA ILE A 159 1.59 10.95 7.64
C ILE A 159 1.21 10.34 6.30
N VAL A 160 1.64 9.09 6.08
CA VAL A 160 1.13 8.23 5.01
C VAL A 160 0.56 6.95 5.59
N ALA A 161 -0.66 6.58 5.21
CA ALA A 161 -1.38 5.44 5.76
C ALA A 161 -2.36 4.81 4.75
N GLY A 162 -3.12 3.81 5.18
CA GLY A 162 -4.12 3.08 4.39
C GLY A 162 -3.58 1.75 3.85
N ASN A 163 -3.74 1.50 2.56
CA ASN A 163 -3.30 0.27 1.88
C ASN A 163 -1.77 0.07 1.90
N ILE A 164 -1.00 1.07 2.32
CA ILE A 164 0.46 1.03 2.48
C ILE A 164 0.90 0.39 3.81
N LYS A 165 0.16 -0.62 4.29
CA LYS A 165 0.46 -1.49 5.45
C LYS A 165 0.25 -0.90 6.83
N VAL A 166 -0.09 0.38 6.96
CA VAL A 166 -0.40 0.98 8.26
C VAL A 166 -1.79 1.57 8.21
N SER A 167 -2.68 1.11 9.11
CA SER A 167 -4.01 1.71 9.25
C SER A 167 -3.89 3.17 9.69
N PRO A 168 -4.74 4.09 9.17
CA PRO A 168 -4.73 5.47 9.62
C PRO A 168 -5.13 5.63 11.10
N LEU A 169 -5.77 4.63 11.70
CA LEU A 169 -6.12 4.66 13.12
C LEU A 169 -4.90 4.61 14.06
N GLU A 170 -3.75 4.10 13.60
CA GLU A 170 -2.52 4.10 14.39
C GLU A 170 -2.02 5.53 14.71
N TYR A 171 -2.46 6.52 13.92
CA TYR A 171 -2.05 7.91 14.07
C TYR A 171 -3.17 8.81 14.62
N LEU A 172 -4.40 8.29 14.75
CA LEU A 172 -5.57 9.12 14.98
C LEU A 172 -5.51 9.87 16.32
N ASP A 173 -5.10 9.19 17.40
CA ASP A 173 -5.05 9.80 18.72
C ASP A 173 -3.99 10.90 18.80
N ASP A 174 -2.82 10.65 18.22
CA ASP A 174 -1.75 11.64 18.15
C ASP A 174 -2.18 12.87 17.33
N LEU A 175 -2.86 12.64 16.20
CA LEU A 175 -3.40 13.70 15.36
C LEU A 175 -4.48 14.54 16.06
N LEU A 176 -5.36 13.91 16.84
CA LEU A 176 -6.43 14.60 17.55
C LEU A 176 -5.93 15.37 18.78
N ASN A 177 -4.81 14.94 19.37
CA ASN A 177 -4.18 15.60 20.50
C ASN A 177 -3.17 16.69 20.08
N ASP A 178 -2.77 16.75 18.80
CA ASP A 178 -1.92 17.84 18.32
C ASP A 178 -2.75 19.11 18.06
N THR A 179 -2.15 20.26 18.38
CA THR A 179 -2.73 21.59 18.12
C THR A 179 -2.52 22.04 16.68
N LYS A 180 -1.60 21.40 15.95
CA LYS A 180 -1.29 21.68 14.55
C LYS A 180 -1.89 20.62 13.65
N THR A 181 -2.41 21.06 12.51
CA THR A 181 -2.83 20.17 11.44
C THR A 181 -1.63 19.75 10.61
N HIS A 182 -1.51 18.45 10.35
CA HIS A 182 -0.46 17.87 9.53
C HIS A 182 -1.04 17.29 8.23
N PRO A 183 -0.27 17.27 7.12
CA PRO A 183 -0.71 16.60 5.90
C PRO A 183 -0.92 15.10 6.13
N VAL A 184 -2.08 14.59 5.74
CA VAL A 184 -2.41 13.15 5.82
C VAL A 184 -2.66 12.62 4.42
N ILE A 185 -1.83 11.66 4.01
CA ILE A 185 -1.91 10.97 2.72
C ILE A 185 -2.44 9.55 2.95
N LEU A 186 -3.57 9.22 2.34
CA LEU A 186 -4.17 7.89 2.40
C LEU A 186 -4.08 7.19 1.06
N GLU A 187 -3.35 6.08 0.98
CA GLU A 187 -3.45 5.15 -0.14
C GLU A 187 -4.69 4.28 0.04
N LEU A 188 -5.65 4.31 -0.89
CA LEU A 188 -6.89 3.54 -0.77
C LEU A 188 -7.07 2.53 -1.91
N SER A 189 -7.22 1.26 -1.55
CA SER A 189 -7.57 0.18 -2.49
C SER A 189 -9.06 0.28 -2.89
N SER A 190 -9.47 -0.45 -3.95
CA SER A 190 -10.90 -0.54 -4.28
C SER A 190 -11.71 -1.21 -3.16
N SER A 191 -11.16 -2.22 -2.49
CA SER A 191 -11.83 -2.88 -1.36
C SER A 191 -12.05 -1.93 -0.18
N GLN A 192 -11.05 -1.11 0.18
CA GLN A 192 -11.20 -0.10 1.24
C GLN A 192 -12.24 0.95 0.88
N LEU A 193 -12.26 1.39 -0.38
CA LEU A 193 -13.24 2.36 -0.87
C LEU A 193 -14.67 1.80 -0.90
N GLU A 194 -14.88 0.53 -1.22
CA GLU A 194 -16.19 -0.13 -1.10
C GLU A 194 -16.74 -0.11 0.33
N THR A 195 -15.84 -0.21 1.31
CA THR A 195 -16.19 -0.19 2.74
C THR A 195 -16.19 1.20 3.34
N LEU A 196 -15.85 2.23 2.56
CA LEU A 196 -15.80 3.62 3.00
C LEU A 196 -17.21 4.20 3.09
N GLU A 197 -17.67 4.32 4.33
CA GLU A 197 -18.91 4.99 4.68
C GLU A 197 -18.58 6.22 5.51
N SER A 198 -18.58 7.38 4.85
CA SER A 198 -18.41 8.66 5.50
C SER A 198 -19.28 9.72 4.86
N SER A 199 -19.69 10.68 5.67
CA SER A 199 -20.31 11.94 5.23
C SER A 199 -19.31 12.89 4.56
N ARG A 200 -18.01 12.64 4.70
CA ARG A 200 -16.92 13.49 4.20
C ARG A 200 -16.22 12.86 3.00
N ALA A 201 -15.62 13.72 2.20
CA ALA A 201 -14.75 13.37 1.09
C ALA A 201 -13.34 13.90 1.38
N PRO A 202 -12.29 13.32 0.78
CA PRO A 202 -10.95 13.88 0.87
C PRO A 202 -10.92 15.29 0.26
N GLU A 203 -10.08 16.15 0.81
CA GLU A 203 -9.86 17.49 0.28
C GLU A 203 -9.24 17.42 -1.12
N ILE A 204 -8.34 16.44 -1.31
CA ILE A 204 -7.69 16.14 -2.58
C ILE A 204 -7.84 14.64 -2.83
N GLY A 205 -8.67 14.26 -3.81
CA GLY A 205 -8.78 12.89 -4.30
C GLY A 205 -7.94 12.70 -5.56
N VAL A 206 -7.18 11.62 -5.66
CA VAL A 206 -6.33 11.30 -6.82
C VAL A 206 -6.75 9.96 -7.41
N LEU A 207 -7.09 9.95 -8.70
CA LEU A 207 -7.29 8.72 -9.48
C LEU A 207 -6.19 8.63 -10.55
N ILE A 208 -5.22 7.75 -10.32
CA ILE A 208 -4.01 7.66 -11.16
C ILE A 208 -4.29 7.01 -12.51
N ASN A 209 -5.01 5.88 -12.51
CA ASN A 209 -5.36 5.14 -13.71
C ASN A 209 -6.40 4.06 -13.39
N ILE A 210 -7.05 3.57 -14.44
CA ILE A 210 -7.95 2.42 -14.40
C ILE A 210 -7.59 1.44 -15.51
N TYR A 211 -7.21 0.22 -15.11
CA TYR A 211 -7.02 -0.95 -15.97
C TYR A 211 -7.78 -2.15 -15.42
N PRO A 212 -8.03 -3.21 -16.21
CA PRO A 212 -8.59 -4.45 -15.69
C PRO A 212 -7.76 -5.08 -14.58
N ASP A 213 -8.35 -5.23 -13.39
CA ASP A 213 -7.73 -5.84 -12.20
C ASP A 213 -8.83 -6.27 -11.21
N HIS A 214 -8.51 -7.17 -10.27
CA HIS A 214 -9.41 -7.61 -9.18
C HIS A 214 -10.83 -8.07 -9.58
N LEU A 215 -11.03 -8.60 -10.80
CA LEU A 215 -12.34 -9.04 -11.29
C LEU A 215 -12.90 -10.26 -10.54
N ASN A 216 -12.06 -11.01 -9.85
CA ASN A 216 -12.48 -12.07 -8.92
C ASN A 216 -13.33 -11.54 -7.76
N ARG A 217 -13.06 -10.31 -7.28
CA ARG A 217 -13.85 -9.64 -6.24
C ARG A 217 -15.01 -8.86 -6.85
N HIS A 218 -14.70 -8.03 -7.85
CA HIS A 218 -15.65 -7.05 -8.40
C HIS A 218 -16.63 -7.63 -9.42
N ARG A 219 -16.36 -8.83 -9.94
CA ARG A 219 -17.11 -9.54 -10.99
C ARG A 219 -17.10 -8.86 -12.36
N THR A 220 -17.19 -7.52 -12.41
CA THR A 220 -17.23 -6.71 -13.63
C THR A 220 -16.33 -5.49 -13.54
N MET A 221 -15.87 -5.00 -14.70
CA MET A 221 -15.12 -3.74 -14.79
C MET A 221 -15.93 -2.54 -14.28
N LYS A 222 -17.24 -2.51 -14.52
CA LYS A 222 -18.11 -1.43 -14.07
C LYS A 222 -18.14 -1.34 -12.54
N ALA A 223 -18.27 -2.47 -11.85
CA ALA A 223 -18.23 -2.52 -10.39
C ALA A 223 -16.87 -2.06 -9.85
N TYR A 224 -15.77 -2.50 -10.45
CA TYR A 224 -14.42 -2.07 -10.07
C TYR A 224 -14.20 -0.56 -10.23
N ILE A 225 -14.67 0.01 -11.33
CA ILE A 225 -14.64 1.45 -11.57
C ILE A 225 -15.48 2.19 -10.52
N ASN A 226 -16.73 1.75 -10.30
CA ASN A 226 -17.62 2.37 -9.32
C ASN A 226 -17.00 2.36 -7.92
N ALA A 227 -16.39 1.25 -7.50
CA ALA A 227 -15.68 1.14 -6.23
C ALA A 227 -14.57 2.19 -6.09
N LYS A 228 -13.76 2.42 -7.13
CA LYS A 228 -12.73 3.46 -7.11
C LYS A 228 -13.30 4.88 -7.07
N MET A 229 -14.39 5.11 -7.78
CA MET A 229 -15.05 6.43 -7.82
C MET A 229 -15.64 6.83 -6.46
N LEU A 230 -15.82 5.91 -5.52
CA LEU A 230 -16.23 6.22 -4.15
C LEU A 230 -15.24 7.16 -3.44
N ILE A 231 -13.98 7.26 -3.88
CA ILE A 231 -13.03 8.25 -3.36
C ILE A 231 -13.51 9.70 -3.53
N PHE A 232 -14.37 9.95 -4.53
CA PHE A 232 -14.96 11.25 -4.81
C PHE A 232 -16.43 11.36 -4.36
N LYS A 233 -16.96 10.32 -3.70
CA LYS A 233 -18.31 10.34 -3.12
C LYS A 233 -18.36 11.47 -2.09
N ASN A 234 -19.42 12.27 -2.13
CA ASN A 234 -19.63 13.46 -1.28
C ASN A 234 -18.66 14.63 -1.51
N GLN A 235 -17.82 14.59 -2.55
CA GLN A 235 -16.93 15.70 -2.86
C GLN A 235 -17.73 16.96 -3.22
N THR A 236 -17.29 18.10 -2.73
CA THR A 236 -17.88 19.42 -3.03
C THR A 236 -17.06 20.19 -4.08
N LYS A 237 -17.58 21.31 -4.59
CA LYS A 237 -16.92 22.13 -5.61
C LYS A 237 -15.61 22.78 -5.13
N ASP A 238 -15.44 22.90 -3.82
CA ASP A 238 -14.25 23.50 -3.21
C ASP A 238 -13.09 22.50 -3.11
N GLN A 239 -13.40 21.20 -3.21
CA GLN A 239 -12.43 20.11 -3.12
C GLN A 239 -11.91 19.71 -4.49
N SER A 240 -10.74 19.06 -4.53
CA SER A 240 -9.99 18.82 -5.76
C SER A 240 -9.99 17.36 -6.19
N ALA A 241 -10.28 17.12 -7.47
CA ALA A 241 -10.16 15.80 -8.09
C ALA A 241 -9.00 15.81 -9.09
N ILE A 242 -7.96 15.02 -8.84
CA ILE A 242 -6.78 14.91 -9.69
C ILE A 242 -6.90 13.64 -10.53
N LEU A 243 -6.89 13.82 -11.86
CA LEU A 243 -7.27 12.79 -12.81
C LEU A 243 -6.26 12.67 -13.95
N ASN A 244 -6.11 11.45 -14.48
CA ASN A 244 -5.26 11.19 -15.62
C ASN A 244 -5.93 11.65 -16.93
N TRP A 245 -5.34 12.64 -17.59
CA TRP A 245 -5.85 13.11 -18.88
C TRP A 245 -5.63 12.08 -19.98
N ASP A 246 -4.53 11.32 -19.94
CA ASP A 246 -4.13 10.41 -21.02
C ASP A 246 -5.07 9.19 -21.16
N GLN A 247 -5.99 9.01 -20.21
CA GLN A 247 -6.95 7.90 -20.20
C GLN A 247 -8.37 8.37 -20.53
N GLN A 248 -8.87 8.00 -21.72
CA GLN A 248 -10.22 8.36 -22.17
C GLN A 248 -11.32 7.94 -21.18
N ASN A 249 -11.24 6.75 -20.59
CA ASN A 249 -12.20 6.29 -19.59
C ASN A 249 -12.20 7.18 -18.33
N VAL A 250 -11.04 7.68 -17.90
CA VAL A 250 -10.93 8.62 -16.78
C VAL A 250 -11.53 9.98 -17.14
N ARG A 251 -11.30 10.47 -18.36
CA ARG A 251 -11.93 11.71 -18.86
C ARG A 251 -13.45 11.64 -18.86
N GLU A 252 -14.01 10.48 -19.22
CA GLU A 252 -15.46 10.26 -19.17
C GLU A 252 -16.01 10.26 -17.73
N LEU A 253 -15.29 9.65 -16.78
CA LEU A 253 -15.68 9.62 -15.37
C LEU A 253 -15.70 11.00 -14.72
N ALA A 254 -14.82 11.90 -15.16
CA ALA A 254 -14.73 13.27 -14.64
C ALA A 254 -16.03 14.07 -14.80
N LYS A 255 -16.85 13.74 -15.82
CA LYS A 255 -18.12 14.42 -16.09
C LYS A 255 -19.15 14.25 -14.97
N ALA A 256 -19.00 13.21 -14.14
CA ALA A 256 -19.88 12.92 -13.01
C ALA A 256 -19.37 13.48 -11.68
N LEU A 257 -18.21 14.15 -11.67
CA LEU A 257 -17.61 14.67 -10.44
C LEU A 257 -18.12 16.08 -10.12
N ASN A 258 -18.27 16.34 -8.82
CA ASN A 258 -18.63 17.65 -8.29
C ASN A 258 -17.40 18.51 -7.96
N GLY A 259 -16.27 17.88 -7.64
CA GLY A 259 -15.02 18.55 -7.30
C GLY A 259 -14.37 19.27 -8.48
N LYS A 260 -13.49 20.21 -8.17
CA LYS A 260 -12.70 20.90 -9.18
C LYS A 260 -11.67 19.93 -9.78
N CYS A 261 -11.81 19.64 -11.07
CA CYS A 261 -10.90 18.74 -11.77
C CYS A 261 -9.56 19.42 -12.08
N TYR A 262 -8.49 18.74 -11.70
CA TYR A 262 -7.12 19.01 -12.12
C TYR A 262 -6.60 17.77 -12.83
N TRP A 263 -5.77 17.98 -13.84
CA TRP A 263 -5.35 16.93 -14.74
C TRP A 263 -3.86 16.69 -14.68
N PHE A 264 -3.42 15.50 -15.04
CA PHE A 264 -2.03 15.27 -15.38
C PHE A 264 -1.91 14.53 -16.70
N SER A 265 -0.87 14.85 -17.47
CA SER A 265 -0.62 14.26 -18.78
C SER A 265 0.86 14.18 -19.11
N THR A 266 1.31 13.05 -19.63
CA THR A 266 2.67 12.90 -20.19
C THR A 266 2.76 13.31 -21.66
N HIS A 267 1.62 13.53 -22.32
CA HIS A 267 1.53 13.69 -23.78
C HIS A 267 0.98 15.03 -24.25
N GLU A 268 0.07 15.63 -23.49
CA GLU A 268 -0.69 16.81 -23.88
C GLU A 268 -0.63 17.88 -22.79
N GLU A 269 -0.75 19.15 -23.18
CA GLU A 269 -0.92 20.21 -22.21
C GLU A 269 -2.35 20.24 -21.66
N VAL A 270 -2.47 20.47 -20.36
CA VAL A 270 -3.78 20.56 -19.69
C VAL A 270 -4.03 21.97 -19.13
N GLU A 271 -5.29 22.40 -19.10
CA GLU A 271 -5.67 23.75 -18.67
C GLU A 271 -5.42 23.99 -17.17
N GLN A 272 -5.60 22.96 -16.34
CA GLN A 272 -5.36 22.99 -14.90
C GLN A 272 -4.71 21.67 -14.48
N GLY A 273 -3.51 21.73 -13.91
CA GLY A 273 -2.77 20.58 -13.41
C GLY A 273 -1.33 20.50 -13.96
N ALA A 274 -0.78 19.31 -14.15
CA ALA A 274 0.64 19.12 -14.49
C ALA A 274 0.83 18.41 -15.83
N PHE A 275 1.74 18.88 -16.66
CA PHE A 275 2.01 18.30 -17.98
C PHE A 275 3.46 18.47 -18.41
N VAL A 276 3.83 17.81 -19.51
CA VAL A 276 5.15 17.96 -20.13
C VAL A 276 5.08 18.96 -21.27
N ARG A 277 5.96 19.96 -21.26
CA ARG A 277 6.19 20.90 -22.38
C ARG A 277 7.69 21.06 -22.60
N ASP A 278 8.15 20.86 -23.83
CA ASP A 278 9.56 21.01 -24.22
C ASP A 278 10.55 20.26 -23.31
N GLY A 279 10.18 19.02 -22.91
CA GLY A 279 11.00 18.18 -22.02
C GLY A 279 11.05 18.66 -20.56
N LYS A 280 10.16 19.57 -20.16
CA LYS A 280 10.03 20.10 -18.79
C LYS A 280 8.67 19.76 -18.20
N ILE A 281 8.67 19.49 -16.89
CA ILE A 281 7.45 19.38 -16.09
C ILE A 281 6.94 20.79 -15.79
N VAL A 282 5.72 21.06 -16.23
CA VAL A 282 5.02 22.33 -16.00
C VAL A 282 3.82 22.07 -15.12
N LEU A 283 3.63 22.91 -14.11
CA LEU A 283 2.47 22.88 -13.22
C LEU A 283 1.68 24.18 -13.39
N ARG A 284 0.40 24.05 -13.71
CA ARG A 284 -0.52 25.18 -13.96
C ARG A 284 -1.72 25.10 -13.03
N ILE A 285 -1.83 26.04 -12.10
CA ILE A 285 -2.95 26.11 -11.14
C ILE A 285 -3.52 27.54 -11.17
N GLY A 286 -4.80 27.66 -11.55
CA GLY A 286 -5.42 28.96 -11.82
C GLY A 286 -4.74 29.67 -12.97
N LYS A 287 -4.23 30.88 -12.72
CA LYS A 287 -3.44 31.68 -13.69
C LYS A 287 -1.93 31.51 -13.53
N ALA A 288 -1.48 30.81 -12.49
CA ALA A 288 -0.07 30.59 -12.25
C ALA A 288 0.43 29.39 -13.06
N GLU A 289 1.61 29.54 -13.67
CA GLU A 289 2.32 28.48 -14.36
C GLU A 289 3.77 28.46 -13.85
N GLU A 290 4.19 27.30 -13.35
CA GLU A 290 5.48 27.08 -12.71
C GLU A 290 6.21 25.95 -13.47
N ILE A 291 7.42 26.22 -13.94
CA ILE A 291 8.31 25.18 -14.47
C ILE A 291 8.98 24.51 -13.27
N ILE A 292 8.73 23.23 -13.07
CA ILE A 292 9.22 22.49 -11.90
C ILE A 292 10.65 21.98 -12.12
N THR A 293 10.85 21.13 -13.14
CA THR A 293 12.17 20.59 -13.51
C THR A 293 12.15 20.00 -14.92
N SER A 294 13.28 19.49 -15.41
CA SER A 294 13.32 18.69 -16.64
C SER A 294 12.85 17.27 -16.39
N VAL A 295 12.17 16.67 -17.37
CA VAL A 295 11.83 15.23 -17.36
C VAL A 295 13.10 14.37 -17.23
N ALA A 296 14.24 14.82 -17.77
CA ALA A 296 15.51 14.12 -17.67
C ALA A 296 16.10 14.13 -16.24
N SER A 297 15.59 14.97 -15.35
CA SER A 297 16.08 15.13 -13.97
C SER A 297 15.28 14.31 -12.96
N ILE A 298 14.24 13.58 -13.37
CA ILE A 298 13.45 12.75 -12.47
C ILE A 298 14.32 11.60 -11.94
N GLY A 299 14.37 11.43 -10.62
CA GLY A 299 15.19 10.39 -9.97
C GLY A 299 14.77 8.96 -10.32
N LEU A 300 13.52 8.78 -10.75
CA LEU A 300 12.96 7.51 -11.19
C LEU A 300 12.68 7.47 -12.69
N PHE A 301 13.33 6.55 -13.39
CA PHE A 301 13.13 6.35 -14.82
C PHE A 301 11.78 5.70 -15.16
N GLY A 302 11.22 6.07 -16.31
CA GLY A 302 10.05 5.44 -16.92
C GLY A 302 8.80 6.33 -16.96
N GLU A 303 8.00 6.17 -18.01
CA GLU A 303 6.81 6.99 -18.24
C GLU A 303 5.76 6.90 -17.13
N HIS A 304 5.57 5.71 -16.54
CA HIS A 304 4.67 5.54 -15.40
C HIS A 304 5.14 6.32 -14.17
N ASN A 305 6.46 6.47 -13.98
CA ASN A 305 7.02 7.28 -12.90
C ASN A 305 6.84 8.77 -13.21
N LEU A 306 7.05 9.20 -14.45
CA LEU A 306 6.69 10.57 -14.86
C LEU A 306 5.20 10.86 -14.59
N SER A 307 4.30 9.97 -15.01
CA SER A 307 2.85 10.11 -14.78
C SER A 307 2.49 10.23 -13.29
N ASN A 308 3.04 9.34 -12.46
CA ASN A 308 2.88 9.39 -11.00
C ASN A 308 3.48 10.69 -10.39
N ALA A 309 4.61 11.18 -10.88
CA ALA A 309 5.24 12.41 -10.42
C ALA A 309 4.37 13.64 -10.75
N LEU A 310 3.79 13.69 -11.94
CA LEU A 310 2.86 14.76 -12.34
C LEU A 310 1.62 14.78 -11.44
N ALA A 311 1.00 13.62 -11.22
CA ALA A 311 -0.15 13.51 -10.31
C ALA A 311 0.21 13.98 -8.89
N SER A 312 1.39 13.59 -8.40
CA SER A 312 1.89 13.94 -7.07
C SER A 312 2.18 15.45 -6.95
N ALA A 313 2.76 16.06 -7.99
CA ALA A 313 3.06 17.49 -8.03
C ALA A 313 1.79 18.34 -7.93
N VAL A 314 0.71 17.95 -8.63
CA VAL A 314 -0.59 18.62 -8.51
C VAL A 314 -1.12 18.51 -7.09
N ALA A 315 -1.11 17.30 -6.50
CA ALA A 315 -1.63 17.08 -5.15
C ALA A 315 -0.85 17.86 -4.08
N ALA A 316 0.48 17.79 -4.12
CA ALA A 316 1.36 18.51 -3.20
C ALA A 316 1.19 20.02 -3.33
N ARG A 317 1.06 20.55 -4.55
CA ARG A 317 0.86 21.99 -4.74
C ARG A 317 -0.47 22.47 -4.17
N LEU A 318 -1.54 21.72 -4.40
CA LEU A 318 -2.86 22.02 -3.82
C LEU A 318 -2.86 21.91 -2.29
N ALA A 319 -1.99 21.06 -1.73
CA ALA A 319 -1.74 20.97 -0.30
C ALA A 319 -0.82 22.07 0.26
N GLY A 320 -0.35 23.00 -0.58
CA GLY A 320 0.46 24.16 -0.17
C GLY A 320 1.97 24.00 -0.29
N VAL A 321 2.47 22.88 -0.81
CA VAL A 321 3.91 22.66 -1.01
C VAL A 321 4.47 23.63 -2.07
N SER A 322 5.66 24.19 -1.84
CA SER A 322 6.29 25.11 -2.78
C SER A 322 6.86 24.40 -4.00
N ALA A 323 7.02 25.13 -5.11
CA ALA A 323 7.65 24.59 -6.32
C ALA A 323 9.09 24.10 -6.07
N GLU A 324 9.83 24.70 -5.13
CA GLU A 324 11.17 24.21 -4.79
C GLU A 324 11.13 22.85 -4.09
N HIS A 325 10.22 22.63 -3.14
CA HIS A 325 10.08 21.34 -2.47
C HIS A 325 9.57 20.25 -3.43
N ILE A 326 8.63 20.60 -4.33
CA ILE A 326 8.16 19.67 -5.37
C ILE A 326 9.32 19.28 -6.29
N ARG A 327 10.08 20.26 -6.80
CA ARG A 327 11.27 20.02 -7.63
C ARG A 327 12.27 19.09 -6.93
N ALA A 328 12.65 19.43 -5.69
CA ALA A 328 13.61 18.64 -4.93
C ALA A 328 13.15 17.19 -4.75
N SER A 329 11.86 16.97 -4.48
CA SER A 329 11.28 15.62 -4.38
C SER A 329 11.33 14.87 -5.71
N ILE A 330 10.91 15.48 -6.81
CA ILE A 330 10.94 14.84 -8.15
C ILE A 330 12.36 14.43 -8.54
N GLU A 331 13.36 15.25 -8.22
CA GLU A 331 14.76 15.01 -8.57
C GLU A 331 15.43 13.98 -7.64
N GLN A 332 15.08 13.94 -6.35
CA GLN A 332 15.81 13.17 -5.34
C GLN A 332 15.11 11.90 -4.85
N PHE A 333 13.80 11.75 -5.12
CA PHE A 333 13.05 10.60 -4.64
C PHE A 333 13.58 9.31 -5.26
N ALA A 334 14.10 8.42 -4.41
CA ALA A 334 14.77 7.19 -4.83
C ALA A 334 13.81 6.00 -5.05
N GLY A 335 12.50 6.19 -4.87
CA GLY A 335 11.51 5.12 -4.94
C GLY A 335 10.99 4.70 -3.57
N ILE A 336 10.27 3.58 -3.57
CA ILE A 336 9.70 3.00 -2.36
C ILE A 336 10.70 1.95 -1.85
N PRO A 337 11.08 1.99 -0.57
CA PRO A 337 11.88 0.92 0.02
C PRO A 337 11.28 -0.45 -0.26
N ASP A 338 12.12 -1.47 -0.43
CA ASP A 338 11.71 -2.87 -0.65
C ASP A 338 11.00 -3.17 -1.98
N ARG A 339 10.88 -2.19 -2.88
CA ARG A 339 10.24 -2.34 -4.20
C ARG A 339 11.15 -1.78 -5.29
N GLN A 340 11.88 -2.68 -5.95
CA GLN A 340 12.85 -2.35 -7.01
C GLN A 340 13.82 -1.23 -6.58
N GLU A 341 14.15 -1.22 -5.29
CA GLU A 341 14.98 -0.24 -4.60
C GLU A 341 16.45 -0.50 -4.93
N ILE A 342 17.11 0.46 -5.57
CA ILE A 342 18.55 0.37 -5.81
C ILE A 342 19.26 0.77 -4.51
N LEU A 343 19.91 -0.19 -3.85
CA LEU A 343 20.57 0.04 -2.57
C LEU A 343 21.91 0.77 -2.74
N ARG A 344 22.75 0.28 -3.66
CA ARG A 344 24.07 0.84 -3.97
C ARG A 344 24.65 0.24 -5.24
N SER A 345 25.76 0.84 -5.69
CA SER A 345 26.72 0.17 -6.55
C SER A 345 28.03 -0.06 -5.79
N TRP A 346 28.61 -1.25 -5.95
CA TRP A 346 29.90 -1.62 -5.35
C TRP A 346 30.71 -2.40 -6.38
N GLU A 347 31.94 -1.96 -6.66
CA GLU A 347 32.81 -2.52 -7.70
C GLU A 347 32.13 -2.70 -9.08
N GLY A 348 31.23 -1.76 -9.42
CA GLY A 348 30.48 -1.79 -10.68
C GLY A 348 29.29 -2.76 -10.70
N ILE A 349 28.99 -3.44 -9.60
CA ILE A 349 27.81 -4.30 -9.42
C ILE A 349 26.70 -3.45 -8.80
N VAL A 350 25.47 -3.59 -9.29
CA VAL A 350 24.29 -2.89 -8.73
C VAL A 350 23.46 -3.85 -7.89
N PHE A 351 23.11 -3.44 -6.67
CA PHE A 351 22.28 -4.24 -5.76
C PHE A 351 20.86 -3.68 -5.70
N VAL A 352 19.88 -4.52 -6.00
CA VAL A 352 18.48 -4.13 -6.08
C VAL A 352 17.62 -4.98 -5.14
N ASN A 353 16.94 -4.30 -4.23
CA ASN A 353 15.98 -4.89 -3.30
C ASN A 353 14.55 -4.77 -3.85
N ASP A 354 13.97 -5.90 -4.21
CA ASP A 354 12.58 -6.05 -4.61
C ASP A 354 11.90 -7.17 -3.80
N THR A 355 12.20 -7.24 -2.50
CA THR A 355 11.69 -8.30 -1.60
C THR A 355 10.15 -8.39 -1.59
N THR A 356 9.45 -7.30 -1.94
CA THR A 356 7.99 -7.26 -2.03
C THR A 356 7.41 -8.00 -3.24
N ALA A 357 8.23 -8.44 -4.20
CA ALA A 357 7.85 -9.32 -5.30
C ALA A 357 7.61 -10.76 -4.80
N THR A 358 6.54 -10.95 -4.03
CA THR A 358 6.17 -12.24 -3.43
C THR A 358 5.29 -13.12 -4.33
N GLN A 359 5.26 -12.82 -5.63
CA GLN A 359 4.52 -13.54 -6.66
C GLN A 359 5.33 -13.57 -7.97
N PRO A 360 5.18 -14.62 -8.79
CA PRO A 360 5.95 -14.80 -10.04
C PRO A 360 5.88 -13.58 -10.97
N ASP A 361 4.67 -13.06 -11.24
CA ASP A 361 4.48 -11.92 -12.16
C ASP A 361 5.22 -10.65 -11.74
N ALA A 362 5.30 -10.39 -10.43
CA ALA A 362 6.03 -9.24 -9.90
C ALA A 362 7.54 -9.40 -10.13
N ALA A 363 8.07 -10.61 -9.92
CA ALA A 363 9.48 -10.89 -10.14
C ALA A 363 9.86 -10.87 -11.62
N ILE A 364 9.01 -11.39 -12.50
CA ILE A 364 9.15 -11.27 -13.96
C ILE A 364 9.25 -9.80 -14.38
N ALA A 365 8.37 -8.94 -13.84
CA ALA A 365 8.40 -7.51 -14.15
C ALA A 365 9.71 -6.83 -13.70
N ALA A 366 10.25 -7.22 -12.55
CA ALA A 366 11.53 -6.72 -12.05
C ALA A 366 12.69 -7.19 -12.93
N ILE A 367 12.75 -8.49 -13.28
CA ILE A 367 13.78 -9.03 -14.19
C ILE A 367 13.76 -8.27 -15.51
N LYS A 368 12.59 -8.13 -16.15
CA LYS A 368 12.45 -7.40 -17.42
C LYS A 368 12.87 -5.94 -17.34
N ARG A 369 12.69 -5.28 -16.20
CA ARG A 369 13.10 -3.89 -15.99
C ARG A 369 14.62 -3.74 -15.95
N PHE A 370 15.30 -4.64 -15.25
CA PHE A 370 16.73 -4.50 -14.97
C PHE A 370 17.62 -5.24 -15.96
N ALA A 371 17.10 -6.25 -16.66
CA ALA A 371 17.88 -7.10 -17.54
C ALA A 371 18.53 -6.28 -18.68
N LYS A 372 19.85 -6.40 -18.80
CA LYS A 372 20.63 -5.98 -19.96
C LYS A 372 21.59 -7.10 -20.30
N GLU A 373 21.43 -7.71 -21.47
CA GLU A 373 22.43 -8.69 -21.99
C GLU A 373 22.77 -9.82 -21.00
N ASN A 374 21.76 -10.40 -20.33
CA ASN A 374 21.93 -11.53 -19.41
C ASN A 374 22.86 -11.26 -18.21
N ASN A 375 22.73 -10.09 -17.57
CA ASN A 375 23.61 -9.62 -16.49
C ASN A 375 23.03 -9.77 -15.08
N ILE A 376 21.87 -10.43 -14.92
CA ILE A 376 21.21 -10.55 -13.61
C ILE A 376 21.70 -11.80 -12.87
N ILE A 377 22.12 -11.61 -11.61
CA ILE A 377 22.20 -12.67 -10.61
C ILE A 377 20.96 -12.54 -9.72
N LEU A 378 20.03 -13.48 -9.86
CA LEU A 378 18.73 -13.41 -9.20
C LEU A 378 18.76 -14.11 -7.85
N LEU A 379 18.33 -13.43 -6.80
CA LEU A 379 18.01 -14.02 -5.50
C LEU A 379 16.50 -14.24 -5.45
N ALA A 380 16.07 -15.50 -5.56
CA ALA A 380 14.67 -15.89 -5.66
C ALA A 380 14.30 -17.05 -4.72
N GLY A 381 13.06 -17.53 -4.76
CA GLY A 381 12.66 -18.74 -4.04
C GLY A 381 12.19 -18.52 -2.61
N GLY A 382 11.48 -19.52 -2.08
CA GLY A 382 10.85 -19.50 -0.75
C GLY A 382 9.59 -20.38 -0.68
N ALA A 383 8.66 -20.02 0.20
CA ALA A 383 7.42 -20.76 0.40
C ALA A 383 6.43 -20.63 -0.76
N SER A 384 5.74 -21.73 -1.10
CA SER A 384 4.78 -21.78 -2.20
C SER A 384 3.49 -21.03 -1.85
N LYS A 385 2.98 -20.29 -2.84
CA LYS A 385 1.61 -19.75 -2.85
C LYS A 385 0.68 -20.55 -3.78
N LYS A 386 1.14 -21.70 -4.28
CA LYS A 386 0.46 -22.53 -5.31
C LYS A 386 0.14 -21.72 -6.57
N LEU A 387 1.09 -20.89 -6.99
CA LEU A 387 1.00 -20.10 -8.22
C LEU A 387 1.84 -20.75 -9.32
N PRO A 388 1.42 -20.71 -10.59
CA PRO A 388 2.21 -21.24 -11.71
C PRO A 388 3.61 -20.60 -11.78
N MET A 389 4.64 -21.43 -11.99
CA MET A 389 6.06 -21.02 -11.97
C MET A 389 6.70 -21.04 -13.36
N GLU A 390 6.00 -21.57 -14.37
CA GLU A 390 6.54 -21.85 -15.71
C GLU A 390 7.04 -20.59 -16.40
N GLU A 391 6.23 -19.53 -16.43
CA GLU A 391 6.61 -18.25 -17.06
C GLU A 391 7.73 -17.55 -16.30
N PHE A 392 7.79 -17.73 -14.97
CA PHE A 392 8.87 -17.19 -14.17
C PHE A 392 10.18 -17.90 -14.48
N ALA A 393 10.18 -19.23 -14.51
CA ALA A 393 11.35 -20.02 -14.93
C ALA A 393 11.84 -19.62 -16.33
N LYS A 394 10.92 -19.46 -17.30
CA LYS A 394 11.27 -19.01 -18.66
C LYS A 394 11.98 -17.66 -18.66
N GLU A 395 11.48 -16.70 -17.89
CA GLU A 395 12.11 -15.36 -17.82
C GLU A 395 13.48 -15.43 -17.11
N ILE A 396 13.63 -16.25 -16.07
CA ILE A 396 14.91 -16.49 -15.41
C ILE A 396 15.93 -17.03 -16.42
N ILE A 397 15.58 -18.09 -17.15
CA ILE A 397 16.45 -18.73 -18.15
C ILE A 397 16.86 -17.73 -19.25
N LYS A 398 15.96 -16.84 -19.63
CA LYS A 398 16.18 -15.86 -20.70
C LYS A 398 17.11 -14.72 -20.28
N SER A 399 16.99 -14.25 -19.05
CA SER A 399 17.48 -12.92 -18.64
C SER A 399 18.49 -12.94 -17.49
N CYS A 400 18.63 -14.07 -16.78
CA CYS A 400 19.54 -14.20 -15.65
C CYS A 400 20.80 -15.01 -16.01
N LYS A 401 21.94 -14.51 -15.57
CA LYS A 401 23.25 -15.17 -15.61
C LYS A 401 23.30 -16.37 -14.66
N TYR A 402 22.68 -16.23 -13.49
CA TYR A 402 22.73 -17.19 -12.40
C TYR A 402 21.53 -17.00 -11.45
N ALA A 403 21.06 -18.08 -10.82
CA ALA A 403 20.00 -18.01 -9.83
C ALA A 403 20.45 -18.56 -8.46
N ILE A 404 20.15 -17.82 -7.40
CA ILE A 404 20.40 -18.19 -6.00
C ILE A 404 19.04 -18.28 -5.33
N LEU A 405 18.69 -19.47 -4.87
CA LEU A 405 17.33 -19.79 -4.46
C LEU A 405 17.24 -20.04 -2.96
N PHE A 406 16.35 -19.34 -2.25
CA PHE A 406 16.08 -19.66 -0.84
C PHE A 406 15.26 -20.94 -0.73
N ALA A 407 15.60 -21.82 0.21
CA ALA A 407 14.89 -23.09 0.39
C ALA A 407 13.38 -22.91 0.68
N GLY A 408 12.54 -23.76 0.10
CA GLY A 408 11.10 -23.80 0.36
C GLY A 408 10.30 -24.48 -0.75
N ALA A 409 9.05 -24.84 -0.47
CA ALA A 409 8.20 -25.57 -1.42
C ALA A 409 8.02 -24.86 -2.78
N GLY A 410 7.99 -23.51 -2.80
CA GLY A 410 7.89 -22.76 -4.05
C GLY A 410 9.19 -22.82 -4.86
N THR A 411 10.33 -22.96 -4.18
CA THR A 411 11.62 -23.21 -4.81
C THR A 411 11.69 -24.61 -5.42
N ASP A 412 11.14 -25.61 -4.75
CA ASP A 412 11.11 -26.98 -5.30
C ASP A 412 10.32 -27.04 -6.61
N GLU A 413 9.18 -26.35 -6.67
CA GLU A 413 8.38 -26.18 -7.90
C GLU A 413 9.19 -25.45 -8.99
N LEU A 414 9.83 -24.33 -8.65
CA LEU A 414 10.63 -23.53 -9.59
C LEU A 414 11.83 -24.33 -10.15
N VAL A 415 12.53 -25.07 -9.29
CA VAL A 415 13.70 -25.89 -9.64
C VAL A 415 13.34 -26.96 -10.68
N ALA A 416 12.13 -27.52 -10.63
CA ALA A 416 11.68 -28.49 -11.63
C ALA A 416 11.70 -27.93 -13.06
N HIS A 417 11.51 -26.61 -13.20
CA HIS A 417 11.54 -25.92 -14.49
C HIS A 417 12.92 -25.34 -14.88
N LEU A 418 13.81 -25.11 -13.91
CA LEU A 418 15.15 -24.54 -14.16
C LEU A 418 16.22 -25.59 -14.49
N ARG A 419 16.08 -26.82 -13.97
CA ARG A 419 17.08 -27.89 -14.12
C ARG A 419 17.48 -28.11 -15.57
N GLY A 420 18.79 -28.07 -15.82
CA GLY A 420 19.38 -28.29 -17.15
C GLY A 420 19.32 -27.08 -18.09
N SER A 421 18.76 -25.94 -17.66
CA SER A 421 18.64 -24.73 -18.49
C SER A 421 19.46 -23.54 -17.97
N ILE A 422 19.67 -23.44 -16.66
CA ILE A 422 20.49 -22.40 -16.02
C ILE A 422 21.14 -22.98 -14.76
N ASP A 423 22.34 -22.50 -14.42
CA ASP A 423 22.98 -22.83 -13.15
C ASP A 423 22.29 -22.13 -11.98
N PHE A 424 22.08 -22.88 -10.89
CA PHE A 424 21.53 -22.33 -9.66
C PHE A 424 22.05 -23.06 -8.43
N GLU A 425 21.98 -22.39 -7.28
CA GLU A 425 22.30 -22.95 -5.96
C GLU A 425 21.19 -22.62 -4.96
N ILE A 426 20.88 -23.57 -4.06
CA ILE A 426 19.89 -23.39 -3.00
C ILE A 426 20.59 -23.02 -1.70
N VAL A 427 20.13 -21.96 -1.04
CA VAL A 427 20.72 -21.42 0.20
C VAL A 427 19.67 -21.30 1.31
N ASP A 428 20.14 -21.22 2.54
CA ASP A 428 19.34 -21.20 3.78
C ASP A 428 19.45 -19.88 4.56
N SER A 429 20.16 -18.88 4.02
CA SER A 429 20.37 -17.60 4.68
C SER A 429 20.72 -16.49 3.69
N MET A 430 20.40 -15.24 4.03
CA MET A 430 20.71 -14.08 3.21
C MET A 430 22.22 -13.85 3.07
N GLN A 431 22.99 -14.06 4.15
CA GLN A 431 24.45 -13.90 4.11
C GLN A 431 25.07 -14.81 3.04
N LYS A 432 24.75 -16.11 3.04
CA LYS A 432 25.24 -17.04 2.01
C LYS A 432 24.79 -16.64 0.61
N ALA A 433 23.57 -16.13 0.46
CA ALA A 433 23.05 -15.69 -0.83
C ALA A 433 23.88 -14.53 -1.40
N VAL A 434 24.20 -13.52 -0.58
CA VAL A 434 24.99 -12.36 -1.00
C VAL A 434 26.46 -12.75 -1.21
N ASP A 435 27.04 -13.57 -0.35
CA ASP A 435 28.42 -14.05 -0.50
C ASP A 435 28.60 -14.81 -1.83
N LEU A 436 27.65 -15.69 -2.15
CA LEU A 436 27.63 -16.42 -3.41
C LEU A 436 27.41 -15.47 -4.60
N ALA A 437 26.49 -14.51 -4.49
CA ALA A 437 26.27 -13.52 -5.53
C ALA A 437 27.54 -12.72 -5.84
N LEU A 438 28.25 -12.26 -4.80
CA LEU A 438 29.53 -11.55 -4.95
C LEU A 438 30.59 -12.42 -5.63
N SER A 439 30.69 -13.70 -5.28
CA SER A 439 31.66 -14.62 -5.92
C SER A 439 31.40 -14.87 -7.42
N ARG A 440 30.17 -14.62 -7.89
CA ARG A 440 29.72 -14.86 -9.27
C ARG A 440 29.57 -13.57 -10.09
N ALA A 441 29.44 -12.43 -9.42
CA ALA A 441 29.21 -11.13 -10.02
C ALA A 441 30.50 -10.56 -10.60
N GLN A 442 30.35 -9.78 -11.67
CA GLN A 442 31.39 -8.95 -12.27
C GLN A 442 30.85 -7.54 -12.50
N SER A 443 31.74 -6.57 -12.69
CA SER A 443 31.34 -5.19 -13.01
C SER A 443 30.35 -5.16 -14.18
N GLY A 444 29.21 -4.50 -14.01
CA GLY A 444 28.10 -4.47 -14.96
C GLY A 444 26.95 -5.44 -14.62
N ASP A 445 27.17 -6.40 -13.73
CA ASP A 445 26.12 -7.30 -13.24
C ASP A 445 25.17 -6.59 -12.26
N ILE A 446 23.97 -7.16 -12.11
CA ILE A 446 22.96 -6.73 -11.17
C ILE A 446 22.63 -7.90 -10.24
N VAL A 447 22.76 -7.70 -8.93
CA VAL A 447 22.26 -8.62 -7.91
C VAL A 447 20.84 -8.18 -7.55
N LEU A 448 19.85 -8.96 -7.98
CA LEU A 448 18.43 -8.64 -7.82
C LEU A 448 17.78 -9.57 -6.81
N LEU A 449 17.37 -9.05 -5.66
CA LEU A 449 16.46 -9.75 -4.76
C LEU A 449 15.02 -9.58 -5.26
N SER A 450 14.51 -10.54 -6.01
CA SER A 450 13.11 -10.54 -6.48
C SER A 450 12.51 -11.95 -6.34
N PRO A 451 11.92 -12.25 -5.17
CA PRO A 451 11.70 -13.63 -4.71
C PRO A 451 10.78 -14.51 -5.57
N GLY A 452 9.73 -13.92 -6.15
CA GLY A 452 8.66 -14.66 -6.85
C GLY A 452 7.78 -15.52 -5.94
N THR A 453 8.10 -15.62 -4.65
CA THR A 453 7.48 -16.53 -3.66
C THR A 453 7.28 -15.85 -2.31
N ALA A 454 6.56 -16.52 -1.40
CA ALA A 454 6.46 -16.07 -0.01
C ALA A 454 7.79 -16.26 0.73
N SER A 455 8.04 -15.46 1.77
CA SER A 455 9.29 -15.45 2.53
C SER A 455 9.37 -16.47 3.68
N PHE A 456 8.24 -17.08 4.06
CA PHE A 456 8.15 -17.98 5.20
C PHE A 456 9.08 -19.19 5.07
N GLY A 457 9.61 -19.66 6.20
CA GLY A 457 10.61 -20.72 6.28
C GLY A 457 11.96 -20.14 6.66
N VAL A 458 12.65 -19.52 5.70
CA VAL A 458 13.98 -18.91 5.91
C VAL A 458 13.88 -17.57 6.65
N PHE A 459 12.80 -16.81 6.46
CA PHE A 459 12.62 -15.46 7.01
C PHE A 459 11.32 -15.35 7.80
N LYS A 460 11.25 -14.36 8.71
CA LYS A 460 10.04 -14.08 9.50
C LYS A 460 8.90 -13.59 8.61
N ASN A 461 9.21 -12.71 7.67
CA ASN A 461 8.30 -12.13 6.67
C ASN A 461 9.13 -11.49 5.54
N GLU A 462 8.48 -10.90 4.54
CA GLU A 462 9.17 -10.32 3.39
C GLU A 462 10.01 -9.07 3.75
N PHE A 463 9.67 -8.34 4.82
CA PHE A 463 10.43 -7.19 5.28
C PHE A 463 11.71 -7.62 6.00
N ASP A 464 11.61 -8.61 6.88
CA ASP A 464 12.77 -9.24 7.52
C ASP A 464 13.78 -9.76 6.46
N ARG A 465 13.28 -10.35 5.36
CA ARG A 465 14.13 -10.71 4.22
C ARG A 465 14.78 -9.50 3.55
N GLY A 466 14.02 -8.43 3.30
CA GLY A 466 14.54 -7.20 2.70
C GLY A 466 15.58 -6.51 3.57
N ASP A 467 15.31 -6.40 4.87
CA ASP A 467 16.18 -5.76 5.85
C ASP A 467 17.49 -6.55 6.01
N GLN A 468 17.43 -7.88 6.08
CA GLN A 468 18.64 -8.70 6.06
C GLN A 468 19.47 -8.48 4.77
N PHE A 469 18.82 -8.34 3.61
CA PHE A 469 19.54 -8.06 2.37
C PHE A 469 20.22 -6.70 2.41
N LYS A 470 19.50 -5.65 2.85
CA LYS A 470 20.07 -4.30 3.07
C LYS A 470 21.25 -4.36 4.02
N GLU A 471 21.09 -4.98 5.18
CA GLU A 471 22.14 -5.08 6.20
C GLU A 471 23.40 -5.75 5.65
N VAL A 472 23.26 -6.86 4.91
CA VAL A 472 24.42 -7.56 4.35
C VAL A 472 25.09 -6.74 3.25
N VAL A 473 24.31 -6.14 2.34
CA VAL A 473 24.83 -5.31 1.22
C VAL A 473 25.52 -4.04 1.72
N MET A 474 25.10 -3.49 2.86
CA MET A 474 25.68 -2.27 3.41
C MET A 474 26.98 -2.49 4.20
N LYS A 475 27.41 -3.74 4.41
CA LYS A 475 28.64 -4.06 5.18
C LYS A 475 29.95 -3.93 4.42
N PHE A 476 29.93 -3.90 3.08
CA PHE A 476 31.13 -3.89 2.23
C PHE A 476 31.18 -2.71 1.29
#